data_AF-A0A0F9FI13-F1
#
_entry.id   AF-A0A0F9FI13-F1
#
_cell.length_a   1.000
_cell.length_b   1.000
_cell.length_c   1.000
_cell.angle_alpha   90.00
_cell.angle_beta   90.00
_cell.angle_gamma   90.00
#
_symmetry.space_group_name_H-M   'P 1'
#
loop_
_entity.id
_entity.type
_entity.pdbx_description
1 polymer ?
#
loop_
_entity_poly.entity_id
_entity_poly.type
_entity_poly.pdbx_seq_one_letter_code
_entity_poly.pdbx_strand_id
1 'polypeptide(L)'
;MKLDMNTVLKDFNDKPLVWSENGVEITLRKIFTDSLLNVTKSSQNETGTLKYDRYKLATIINCSDKPDLSIDDLKKLKDYVGEMYLPLIVGVVWDIIDNIGNDDT
;
A
#
# COMPACT_ATOMS: atom_id res chain seq x y z
N MET A 1 2.37 -9.39 -10.65
CA MET A 1 2.73 -8.00 -11.06
C MET A 1 3.83 -7.50 -10.16
N LYS A 2 4.80 -6.73 -10.69
CA LYS A 2 5.97 -6.28 -9.91
C LYS A 2 5.91 -4.77 -9.67
N LEU A 3 5.54 -4.38 -8.45
CA LEU A 3 5.61 -3.00 -7.96
C LEU A 3 6.95 -2.77 -7.27
N ASP A 4 7.55 -1.58 -7.45
CA ASP A 4 8.73 -1.18 -6.67
C ASP A 4 8.28 -0.61 -5.30
N MET A 5 8.51 -1.37 -4.24
CA MET A 5 8.11 -1.01 -2.88
C MET A 5 8.84 0.24 -2.35
N ASN A 6 9.97 0.62 -2.95
CA ASN A 6 10.71 1.82 -2.58
C ASN A 6 10.23 3.07 -3.33
N THR A 7 9.19 2.95 -4.17
CA THR A 7 8.55 4.10 -4.83
C THR A 7 8.07 5.11 -3.79
N VAL A 8 8.58 6.34 -3.92
CA VAL A 8 8.17 7.50 -3.13
C VAL A 8 6.86 8.05 -3.70
N LEU A 9 5.87 8.25 -2.83
CA LEU A 9 4.61 8.88 -3.19
C LEU A 9 4.82 10.38 -3.35
N LYS A 10 4.18 10.96 -4.37
CA LYS A 10 4.32 12.37 -4.71
C LYS A 10 2.99 13.10 -4.67
N ASP A 11 3.04 14.40 -4.42
CA ASP A 11 1.88 15.30 -4.49
C ASP A 11 1.53 15.67 -5.94
N PHE A 12 0.51 16.52 -6.11
CA PHE A 12 0.06 17.00 -7.41
C PHE A 12 1.11 17.81 -8.20
N ASN A 13 2.23 18.20 -7.57
CA ASN A 13 3.33 18.96 -8.17
C ASN A 13 4.61 18.12 -8.30
N ASP A 14 4.51 16.79 -8.24
CA ASP A 14 5.63 15.85 -8.30
C ASP A 14 6.63 15.99 -7.11
N LYS A 15 6.20 16.59 -5.99
CA LYS A 15 7.04 16.68 -4.79
C LYS A 15 6.82 15.47 -3.88
N PRO A 16 7.88 14.92 -3.27
CA PRO A 16 7.74 13.84 -2.29
C PRO A 16 6.77 14.20 -1.17
N LEU A 17 5.83 13.30 -0.91
CA LEU A 17 5.04 13.33 0.31
C LEU A 17 5.93 12.89 1.46
N VAL A 18 5.85 13.61 2.58
CA VAL A 18 6.66 13.36 3.77
C VAL A 18 5.76 13.25 5.00
N TRP A 19 6.17 12.45 5.98
CA TRP A 19 5.52 12.43 7.28
C TRP A 19 5.78 13.74 8.01
N SER A 20 4.72 14.37 8.52
CA SER A 20 4.82 15.63 9.25
C SER A 20 5.68 15.54 10.52
N GLU A 21 5.76 14.36 11.11
CA GLU A 21 6.44 14.12 12.38
C GLU A 21 7.98 14.13 12.27
N ASN A 22 8.53 13.62 11.17
CA ASN A 22 9.97 13.39 11.03
C ASN A 22 10.55 13.79 9.66
N GLY A 23 9.71 14.28 8.74
CA GLY A 23 10.13 14.68 7.39
C GLY A 23 10.57 13.53 6.48
N VAL A 24 10.36 12.27 6.89
CA VAL A 24 10.74 11.09 6.10
C VAL A 24 9.76 10.92 4.95
N GLU A 25 10.29 10.65 3.76
CA GLU A 25 9.50 10.38 2.56
C GLU A 25 8.58 9.17 2.75
N ILE A 26 7.36 9.31 2.22
CA ILE A 26 6.34 8.27 2.26
C ILE A 26 6.56 7.35 1.06
N THR A 27 6.75 6.05 1.33
CA THR A 27 6.96 5.01 0.30
C THR A 27 5.77 4.07 0.19
N LEU A 28 5.64 3.39 -0.96
CA LEU A 28 4.64 2.35 -1.15
C LEU A 28 4.74 1.26 -0.09
N ARG A 29 5.97 0.82 0.24
CA ARG A 29 6.20 -0.18 1.30
C ARG A 29 5.51 0.24 2.58
N LYS A 30 5.78 1.46 3.04
CA LYS A 30 5.26 1.95 4.31
C LYS A 30 3.74 1.99 4.32
N ILE A 31 3.14 2.51 3.26
CA ILE A 31 1.68 2.60 3.12
C ILE A 31 1.03 1.22 3.12
N PHE A 32 1.56 0.26 2.37
CA PHE A 32 1.03 -1.10 2.33
C PHE A 32 1.25 -1.86 3.63
N THR A 33 2.43 -1.77 4.25
CA THR A 33 2.68 -2.46 5.52
C THR A 33 1.78 -1.92 6.62
N ASP A 34 1.60 -0.60 6.68
CA ASP A 34 0.75 0.03 7.69
C ASP A 34 -0.73 -0.28 7.48
N SER A 35 -1.22 -0.25 6.24
CA SER A 35 -2.62 -0.58 5.94
C SER A 35 -2.95 -2.04 6.26
N LEU A 36 -1.99 -2.95 6.12
CA LEU A 36 -2.17 -4.36 6.46
C LEU A 36 -2.05 -4.65 7.96
N LEU A 37 -1.22 -3.90 8.69
CA LEU A 37 -0.90 -4.21 10.09
C LEU A 37 -1.66 -3.37 11.10
N ASN A 38 -2.23 -2.23 10.71
CA ASN A 38 -3.02 -1.41 11.61
C ASN A 38 -4.45 -1.94 11.78
N VAL A 39 -4.94 -1.79 13.01
CA VAL A 39 -6.33 -2.10 13.36
C VAL A 39 -7.20 -0.89 13.04
N THR A 40 -8.07 -1.02 12.05
CA THR A 40 -9.11 -0.05 11.71
C THR A 40 -10.39 -0.37 12.47
N LYS A 41 -11.37 0.55 12.48
CA LYS A 41 -12.69 0.28 13.08
C LYS A 41 -13.39 -0.90 12.41
N SER A 42 -13.27 -1.01 11.09
CA SER A 42 -13.76 -2.15 10.29
C SER A 42 -13.05 -3.45 10.66
N SER A 43 -11.74 -3.39 10.96
CA SER A 43 -10.95 -4.59 11.24
C SER A 43 -11.02 -5.10 12.69
N GLN A 44 -11.74 -4.41 13.60
CA GLN A 44 -11.84 -4.83 15.01
C GLN A 44 -12.48 -6.21 15.18
N ASN A 45 -13.39 -6.59 14.27
CA ASN A 45 -14.10 -7.86 14.30
C ASN A 45 -13.51 -8.91 13.33
N GLU A 46 -12.30 -8.71 12.82
CA GLU A 46 -11.63 -9.68 11.95
C GLU A 46 -11.32 -10.99 12.68
N THR A 47 -11.53 -12.10 11.98
CA THR A 47 -11.13 -13.43 12.44
C THR A 47 -9.60 -13.55 12.51
N GLY A 48 -9.10 -14.52 13.31
CA GLY A 48 -7.67 -14.81 13.37
C GLY A 48 -7.07 -15.17 12.01
N THR A 49 -7.84 -15.85 11.15
CA THR A 49 -7.42 -16.19 9.78
C THR A 49 -7.14 -14.95 8.94
N LEU A 50 -8.05 -13.96 8.95
CA LEU A 50 -7.87 -12.72 8.19
C LEU A 50 -6.64 -11.93 8.67
N LYS A 51 -6.42 -11.88 9.98
CA LYS A 51 -5.22 -11.26 10.56
C LYS A 51 -3.94 -11.96 10.11
N TYR A 52 -3.94 -13.28 10.06
CA TYR A 52 -2.80 -14.06 9.58
C TYR A 52 -2.53 -13.85 8.09
N ASP A 53 -3.58 -13.76 7.28
CA ASP A 53 -3.42 -13.48 5.85
C ASP A 53 -2.88 -12.06 5.59
N ARG A 54 -3.35 -11.05 6.34
CA ARG A 54 -2.79 -9.69 6.32
C ARG A 54 -1.31 -9.69 6.71
N TYR A 55 -0.95 -10.43 7.77
CA TYR A 55 0.45 -10.59 8.21
C TYR A 55 1.34 -11.23 7.14
N LYS A 56 0.88 -12.30 6.48
CA LYS A 56 1.66 -12.94 5.40
C LYS A 56 1.90 -11.99 4.24
N LEU A 57 0.86 -11.28 3.80
CA LEU A 57 0.98 -10.30 2.72
C LEU A 57 1.92 -9.15 3.11
N ALA A 58 1.82 -8.65 4.34
CA ALA A 58 2.73 -7.62 4.86
C ALA A 58 4.17 -8.11 4.90
N THR A 59 4.40 -9.38 5.23
CA THR A 59 5.74 -9.99 5.24
C THR A 59 6.33 -10.02 3.83
N ILE A 60 5.56 -10.44 2.83
CA ILE A 60 5.99 -10.45 1.43
C ILE A 60 6.40 -9.04 0.98
N ILE A 61 5.57 -8.05 1.30
CA ILE A 61 5.79 -6.64 0.95
C ILE A 61 7.00 -6.06 1.69
N ASN A 62 7.20 -6.40 2.95
CA ASN A 62 8.29 -5.84 3.75
C ASN A 62 9.66 -6.46 3.41
N CYS A 63 9.69 -7.73 2.98
CA CYS A 63 10.93 -8.46 2.74
C CYS A 63 11.43 -8.43 1.29
N SER A 64 10.68 -7.85 0.36
CA SER A 64 11.07 -7.75 -1.05
C SER A 64 10.89 -6.33 -1.57
N ASP A 65 11.85 -5.84 -2.35
CA ASP A 65 11.71 -4.56 -3.06
C ASP A 65 10.73 -4.66 -4.23
N LYS A 66 10.61 -5.84 -4.83
CA LYS A 66 9.75 -6.09 -6.00
C LYS A 66 9.00 -7.42 -5.83
N PRO A 67 8.06 -7.51 -4.87
CA PRO A 67 7.27 -8.72 -4.66
C PRO A 67 6.42 -9.00 -5.91
N ASP A 68 6.22 -10.27 -6.20
CA ASP A 68 5.24 -10.67 -7.22
C ASP A 68 3.86 -10.75 -6.57
N LEU A 69 3.01 -9.77 -6.87
CA LEU A 69 1.68 -9.63 -6.30
C LEU A 69 0.62 -10.05 -7.32
N SER A 70 -0.36 -10.82 -6.87
CA SER A 70 -1.52 -11.17 -7.71
C SER A 70 -2.50 -9.99 -7.82
N ILE A 71 -3.40 -10.05 -8.81
CA ILE A 71 -4.46 -9.04 -8.96
C ILE A 71 -5.33 -8.97 -7.69
N ASP A 72 -5.58 -10.10 -7.04
CA ASP A 72 -6.38 -10.14 -5.82
C ASP A 72 -5.63 -9.56 -4.60
N ASP A 73 -4.30 -9.67 -4.56
CA ASP A 73 -3.49 -8.98 -3.55
C ASP A 73 -3.57 -7.46 -3.76
N LEU A 74 -3.52 -6.99 -5.00
CA LEU A 74 -3.63 -5.57 -5.32
C LEU A 74 -5.00 -5.00 -4.96
N LYS A 75 -6.09 -5.74 -5.19
CA LYS A 75 -7.44 -5.34 -4.75
C LYS A 75 -7.51 -5.20 -3.23
N LYS A 76 -7.02 -6.19 -2.49
CA LYS A 76 -6.96 -6.13 -1.02
C LYS A 76 -6.16 -4.92 -0.54
N LEU A 77 -5.01 -4.65 -1.15
CA LEU A 77 -4.20 -3.48 -0.81
C LEU A 77 -4.95 -2.18 -1.06
N LYS A 78 -5.66 -2.06 -2.19
CA LYS A 78 -6.52 -0.90 -2.47
C LYS A 78 -7.58 -0.69 -1.40
N ASP A 79 -8.26 -1.76 -0.99
CA ASP A 79 -9.29 -1.73 0.05
C ASP A 79 -8.70 -1.27 1.39
N TYR A 80 -7.63 -1.92 1.87
CA TYR A 80 -7.00 -1.57 3.15
C TYR A 80 -6.42 -0.15 3.17
N VAL A 81 -5.84 0.31 2.05
CA VAL A 81 -5.35 1.69 1.94
C VAL A 81 -6.51 2.68 1.97
N GLY A 82 -7.62 2.39 1.28
CA GLY A 82 -8.83 3.21 1.26
C GLY A 82 -9.48 3.39 2.63
N GLU A 83 -9.40 2.38 3.50
CA GLU A 83 -9.91 2.47 4.87
C GLU A 83 -9.02 3.31 5.80
N MET A 84 -7.70 3.32 5.56
CA MET A 84 -6.73 3.86 6.51
C MET A 84 -6.31 5.30 6.19
N TYR A 85 -6.24 5.66 4.92
CA TYR A 85 -5.55 6.87 4.48
C TYR A 85 -6.46 7.95 3.87
N LEU A 86 -5.94 9.18 3.85
CA LEU A 86 -6.60 10.33 3.25
C LEU A 86 -6.65 10.20 1.72
N PRO A 87 -7.62 10.87 1.05
CA PRO A 87 -7.82 10.76 -0.40
C PRO A 87 -6.58 10.98 -1.26
N LEU A 88 -5.66 11.87 -0.85
CA LEU A 88 -4.41 12.11 -1.56
C LEU A 88 -3.54 10.85 -1.67
N ILE A 89 -3.35 10.15 -0.55
CA ILE A 89 -2.57 8.90 -0.53
C ILE A 89 -3.30 7.80 -1.28
N VAL A 90 -4.62 7.69 -1.10
CA VAL A 90 -5.45 6.70 -1.79
C VAL A 90 -5.32 6.86 -3.31
N GLY A 91 -5.51 8.07 -3.83
CA GLY A 91 -5.41 8.35 -5.27
C GLY A 91 -4.04 7.99 -5.84
N VAL A 92 -2.96 8.49 -5.24
CA VAL A 92 -1.59 8.24 -5.71
C VAL A 92 -1.27 6.74 -5.72
N VAL A 93 -1.62 6.01 -4.66
CA VAL A 93 -1.38 4.56 -4.58
C VAL A 93 -2.18 3.82 -5.65
N TRP A 94 -3.43 4.18 -5.86
CA TRP A 94 -4.29 3.53 -6.84
C TRP A 94 -3.80 3.79 -8.27
N ASP A 95 -3.38 5.02 -8.58
CA ASP A 95 -2.79 5.36 -9.86
C ASP A 95 -1.51 4.55 -10.12
N ILE A 96 -0.65 4.35 -9.11
CA ILE A 96 0.55 3.52 -9.27
C ILE A 96 0.18 2.05 -9.54
N ILE A 97 -0.83 1.51 -8.84
CA ILE A 97 -1.30 0.14 -9.06
C ILE A 97 -1.89 -0.03 -10.46
N ASP A 98 -2.70 0.92 -10.92
CA ASP A 98 -3.42 0.82 -12.20
C ASP A 98 -2.51 1.10 -13.40
N ASN A 99 -1.53 2.00 -13.27
CA ASN A 99 -0.61 2.32 -14.36
C ASN A 99 0.38 1.20 -14.69
N ILE A 100 0.64 0.26 -13.78
CA ILE A 100 1.42 -0.95 -14.10
C ILE A 100 0.71 -1.85 -15.10
N GLY A 101 -0.63 -1.80 -15.16
CA GLY A 101 -1.40 -2.55 -16.14
C GLY A 101 -1.34 -1.98 -17.56
N ASN A 102 -0.81 -0.77 -17.75
CA ASN A 102 -0.84 -0.04 -19.01
C ASN A 102 0.51 0.03 -19.75
N ASP A 103 1.62 -0.38 -19.12
CA ASP A 103 2.95 -0.39 -19.75
C ASP A 103 3.22 -1.64 -20.62
N ASP A 104 2.24 -2.57 -20.71
CA ASP A 104 2.30 -3.80 -21.53
C ASP A 104 1.49 -3.69 -22.86
N THR A 105 1.14 -2.48 -23.32
CA THR A 105 0.55 -2.22 -24.66
C THR A 105 1.38 -1.27 -25.50
#